data_AF-A0A1H3NER5-F1
#
_entry.id   AF-A0A1H3NER5-F1
#
_cell.length_a   1.000
_cell.length_b   1.000
_cell.length_c   1.000
_cell.angle_alpha   90.00
_cell.angle_beta   90.00
_cell.angle_gamma   90.00
#
_symmetry.space_group_name_H-M   'P 1'
#
loop_
_entity.id
_entity.type
_entity.pdbx_description
1 polymer ?
#
loop_
_entity_poly.entity_id
_entity_poly.type
_entity_poly.pdbx_seq_one_letter_code
_entity_poly.pdbx_strand_id
1 'polypeptide(L)'
;MLSVEEWTQELDTTFIANRTQLLRAAYKILGDWERSDDVVQEAYIKITEMEAAQKVRQPLAYLFQIVRNLAIDHYRRVVFESELFGTDEEGLHRFQL
;
A
#
# COMPACT_ATOMS: atom_id res chain seq x y z
N MET A 1 -5.05 -10.74 -31.09
CA MET A 1 -5.46 -10.03 -29.86
C MET A 1 -4.89 -10.81 -28.69
N LEU A 2 -3.61 -10.59 -28.39
CA LEU A 2 -2.89 -11.07 -27.20
C LEU A 2 -2.54 -9.77 -26.46
N SER A 3 -3.35 -9.32 -25.50
CA SER A 3 -3.11 -7.96 -24.98
C SER A 3 -3.60 -7.62 -23.57
N VAL A 4 -4.26 -8.53 -22.85
CA VAL A 4 -4.78 -8.22 -21.50
C VAL A 4 -4.37 -9.25 -20.48
N GLU A 5 -4.62 -10.54 -20.74
CA GLU A 5 -4.34 -11.60 -19.78
C GLU A 5 -2.83 -11.80 -19.48
N GLU A 6 -1.95 -11.50 -20.44
CA GLU A 6 -0.52 -11.82 -20.30
C GLU A 6 0.22 -10.92 -19.30
N TRP A 7 -0.13 -9.63 -19.21
CA TRP A 7 0.61 -8.69 -18.35
C TRP A 7 0.08 -8.66 -16.92
N THR A 8 -1.22 -8.93 -16.71
CA THR A 8 -1.77 -9.18 -15.38
C THR A 8 -1.16 -10.44 -14.78
N GLN A 9 -0.96 -11.48 -15.61
CA GLN A 9 -0.23 -12.69 -15.20
C GLN A 9 1.24 -12.42 -14.86
N GLU A 10 1.93 -11.53 -15.59
CA GLU A 10 3.30 -11.12 -15.29
C GLU A 10 3.39 -10.36 -13.96
N LEU A 11 2.47 -9.43 -13.70
CA LEU A 11 2.39 -8.70 -12.42
C LEU A 11 2.09 -9.64 -11.25
N ASP A 12 1.14 -10.55 -11.42
CA ASP A 12 0.79 -11.55 -10.41
C ASP A 12 1.99 -12.45 -10.07
N THR A 13 2.62 -13.02 -11.11
CA THR A 13 3.82 -13.85 -10.94
C THR A 13 4.95 -13.06 -10.26
N THR A 14 5.17 -11.81 -10.68
CA THR A 14 6.17 -10.93 -10.07
C THR A 14 5.84 -10.61 -8.62
N PHE A 15 4.57 -10.39 -8.29
CA PHE A 15 4.11 -10.12 -6.94
C PHE A 15 4.36 -11.31 -6.03
N ILE A 16 3.89 -12.50 -6.41
CA ILE A 16 4.07 -13.74 -5.64
C ILE A 16 5.57 -14.00 -5.39
N ALA A 17 6.40 -13.89 -6.44
CA ALA A 17 7.84 -14.10 -6.33
C ALA A 17 8.55 -13.09 -5.40
N ASN A 18 8.00 -11.88 -5.23
CA ASN A 18 8.63 -10.80 -4.47
C ASN A 18 7.88 -10.42 -3.19
N ARG A 19 6.81 -11.15 -2.80
CA ARG A 19 5.95 -10.83 -1.65
C ARG A 19 6.75 -10.52 -0.37
N THR A 20 7.76 -11.33 -0.05
CA THR A 20 8.62 -11.11 1.13
C THR A 20 9.41 -9.81 1.06
N GLN A 21 9.86 -9.39 -0.13
CA GLN A 21 10.60 -8.14 -0.31
C GLN A 21 9.66 -6.93 -0.23
N LEU A 22 8.45 -7.06 -0.78
CA LEU A 22 7.39 -6.05 -0.67
C LEU A 22 6.97 -5.86 0.80
N LEU A 23 6.76 -6.94 1.54
CA LEU A 23 6.46 -6.91 2.98
C LEU A 23 7.56 -6.19 3.77
N ARG A 24 8.83 -6.52 3.52
CA ARG A 24 9.97 -5.83 4.14
C ARG A 24 10.03 -4.35 3.77
N ALA A 25 9.60 -3.96 2.57
CA ALA A 25 9.56 -2.56 2.17
C ALA A 25 8.47 -1.79 2.93
N ALA A 26 7.29 -2.37 3.11
CA ALA A 26 6.24 -1.79 3.96
C ALA A 26 6.69 -1.68 5.43
N TYR A 27 7.34 -2.73 5.96
CA TYR A 27 7.83 -2.75 7.34
C TYR A 27 8.84 -1.64 7.64
N LYS A 28 9.71 -1.29 6.67
CA LYS A 28 10.64 -0.16 6.83
C LYS A 28 9.95 1.19 7.05
N ILE A 29 8.68 1.32 6.65
CA ILE A 29 7.87 2.54 6.80
C ILE A 29 6.99 2.44 8.04
N LEU A 30 6.33 1.30 8.24
CA LEU A 30 5.30 1.13 9.27
C LEU A 30 5.85 0.66 10.62
N GLY A 31 6.99 -0.04 10.64
CA GLY A 31 7.58 -0.63 11.85
C GLY A 31 6.80 -1.79 12.47
N ASP A 32 5.68 -2.20 11.85
CA ASP A 32 4.75 -3.20 12.35
C ASP A 32 4.44 -4.25 11.28
N TRP A 33 4.53 -5.54 11.64
CA TRP A 33 4.37 -6.63 10.67
C TRP A 33 2.93 -6.87 10.23
N GLU A 34 1.97 -6.67 11.13
CA GLU A 34 0.54 -6.88 10.85
C GLU A 34 0.06 -5.82 9.85
N ARG A 35 0.32 -4.54 10.15
CA ARG A 35 0.02 -3.42 9.25
C ARG A 35 0.76 -3.52 7.92
N SER A 36 1.97 -4.07 7.94
CA SER A 36 2.73 -4.29 6.70
C SER A 36 2.11 -5.37 5.83
N ASP A 37 1.57 -6.44 6.43
CA ASP A 37 0.89 -7.50 5.70
C ASP A 37 -0.42 -6.98 5.10
N ASP A 38 -1.19 -6.19 5.85
CA ASP A 38 -2.40 -5.52 5.36
C ASP A 38 -2.10 -4.65 4.12
N VAL A 39 -1.02 -3.85 4.16
CA VAL A 39 -0.60 -3.04 3.00
C VAL A 39 -0.26 -3.91 1.80
N VAL A 40 0.43 -5.02 2.00
CA VAL A 40 0.78 -5.94 0.90
C VAL A 40 -0.47 -6.62 0.34
N GLN A 41 -1.44 -6.97 1.18
CA GLN A 41 -2.73 -7.50 0.74
C GLN A 41 -3.54 -6.47 -0.04
N GLU A 42 -3.64 -5.23 0.46
CA GLU A 42 -4.30 -4.12 -0.26
C GLU A 42 -3.64 -3.87 -1.62
N ALA A 43 -2.30 -3.92 -1.68
CA ALA A 43 -1.57 -3.81 -2.94
C ALA A 43 -1.94 -4.92 -3.93
N TYR A 44 -2.11 -6.17 -3.44
CA TYR A 44 -2.52 -7.31 -4.26
C TYR A 44 -3.92 -7.10 -4.85
N ILE A 45 -4.89 -6.68 -4.02
CA ILE A 45 -6.25 -6.39 -4.49
C ILE A 45 -6.21 -5.32 -5.59
N LYS A 46 -5.48 -4.21 -5.36
CA LYS A 46 -5.35 -3.13 -6.34
C LYS A 46 -4.79 -3.62 -7.68
N ILE A 47 -3.77 -4.48 -7.69
CA ILE A 47 -3.22 -4.99 -8.97
C ILE A 47 -4.17 -5.96 -9.66
N THR A 48 -4.97 -6.73 -8.92
CA THR A 48 -5.96 -7.65 -9.52
C THR A 48 -7.17 -6.92 -10.11
N GLU A 49 -7.49 -5.74 -9.58
CA GLU A 49 -8.59 -4.89 -10.06
C GLU A 49 -8.16 -3.91 -11.16
N MET A 50 -6.85 -3.82 -11.47
CA MET A 50 -6.36 -2.95 -12.53
C MET A 50 -6.89 -3.39 -13.90
N GLU A 51 -7.55 -2.48 -14.60
CA GLU A 51 -8.00 -2.74 -15.96
C GLU A 51 -6.83 -2.91 -16.95
N ALA A 52 -7.08 -3.78 -17.92
CA ALA A 52 -6.35 -4.07 -19.16
C ALA A 52 -5.52 -2.93 -19.81
N ALA A 53 -5.96 -1.70 -19.63
CA ALA A 53 -5.47 -0.53 -20.36
C ALA A 53 -4.11 -0.01 -19.87
N GLN A 54 -3.65 -0.38 -18.67
CA GLN A 54 -2.37 0.09 -18.13
C GLN A 54 -1.25 -0.94 -18.32
N LYS A 55 -0.56 -0.85 -19.47
CA LYS A 55 0.65 -1.64 -19.69
C LYS A 55 1.79 -1.18 -18.78
N VAL A 56 2.06 -1.93 -17.71
CA VAL A 56 3.19 -1.69 -16.80
C VAL A 56 4.49 -2.16 -17.46
N ARG A 57 5.40 -1.23 -17.74
CA ARG A 57 6.70 -1.55 -18.40
C ARG A 57 7.71 -2.21 -17.47
N GLN A 58 7.60 -2.00 -16.16
CA GLN A 58 8.54 -2.47 -15.15
C GLN A 58 7.75 -3.00 -13.93
N PRO A 59 7.24 -4.24 -13.99
CA PRO A 59 6.35 -4.82 -12.98
C PRO A 59 6.87 -4.68 -11.55
N LEU A 60 8.11 -5.10 -11.30
CA LEU A 60 8.68 -5.07 -9.96
C LEU A 60 8.78 -3.65 -9.38
N ALA A 61 9.27 -2.70 -10.18
CA ALA A 61 9.39 -1.30 -9.75
C ALA A 61 8.02 -0.69 -9.43
N TYR A 62 7.01 -1.04 -10.23
CA TYR A 62 5.63 -0.62 -10.03
C TYR A 62 5.03 -1.20 -8.74
N LEU A 63 5.23 -2.49 -8.46
CA LEU A 63 4.78 -3.11 -7.21
C LEU A 63 5.40 -2.45 -5.97
N PHE A 64 6.71 -2.18 -6.01
CA PHE A 64 7.38 -1.44 -4.95
C PHE A 64 6.84 -0.02 -4.78
N GLN A 65 6.45 0.65 -5.87
CA GLN A 65 5.82 1.97 -5.81
C GLN A 65 4.46 1.91 -5.12
N ILE A 66 3.58 0.97 -5.51
CA ILE A 66 2.26 0.79 -4.89
C ILE A 66 2.43 0.55 -3.38
N VAL A 67 3.26 -0.41 -3.00
CA VAL A 67 3.45 -0.80 -1.59
C VAL A 67 3.99 0.36 -0.76
N ARG A 68 4.96 1.12 -1.27
CA ARG A 68 5.48 2.30 -0.55
C ARG A 68 4.42 3.39 -0.40
N ASN A 69 3.65 3.66 -1.44
CA ASN A 69 2.61 4.69 -1.39
C ASN A 69 1.55 4.32 -0.34
N LEU A 70 1.07 3.07 -0.37
CA LEU A 70 0.13 2.56 0.62
C LEU A 70 0.69 2.64 2.04
N ALA A 71 1.93 2.19 2.26
CA ALA A 71 2.56 2.25 3.58
C ALA A 71 2.69 3.70 4.10
N ILE A 72 3.02 4.67 3.24
CA ILE A 72 3.08 6.09 3.61
C ILE A 72 1.69 6.63 3.96
N ASP A 73 0.67 6.28 3.18
CA ASP A 73 -0.70 6.73 3.43
C ASP A 73 -1.24 6.14 4.74
N HIS A 74 -1.00 4.85 5.00
CA HIS A 74 -1.32 4.20 6.28
C HIS A 74 -0.59 4.87 7.44
N TYR A 75 0.71 5.13 7.32
CA TYR A 75 1.48 5.84 8.34
C TYR A 75 0.89 7.23 8.64
N ARG A 76 0.57 8.00 7.60
CA ARG A 76 -0.05 9.34 7.75
C ARG A 76 -1.41 9.28 8.44
N ARG A 77 -2.24 8.28 8.13
CA ARG A 77 -3.54 8.09 8.81
C ARG A 77 -3.35 7.80 10.28
N VAL A 78 -2.45 6.88 10.64
CA VAL A 78 -2.18 6.54 12.04
C VAL A 78 -1.65 7.76 12.82
N VAL A 79 -0.73 8.53 12.22
CA VAL A 79 -0.24 9.77 12.85
C VAL A 79 -1.38 10.77 13.03
N PHE A 80 -2.20 10.99 11.99
CA PHE A 80 -3.34 11.89 12.07
C PHE A 80 -4.39 11.46 13.12
N GLU A 81 -4.73 10.17 13.16
CA GLU A 81 -5.63 9.61 14.18
C GLU A 81 -5.03 9.77 15.58
N SER A 82 -3.73 9.51 15.72
CA SER A 82 -3.02 9.75 16.98
C SER A 82 -2.99 11.22 17.38
N GLU A 83 -2.96 12.17 16.45
CA GLU A 83 -2.99 13.61 16.75
C GLU A 83 -4.42 14.08 17.07
N LEU A 84 -5.43 13.55 16.38
CA LEU A 84 -6.84 13.90 16.58
C LEU A 84 -7.39 13.34 17.90
N PHE A 85 -6.98 12.12 18.26
CA PHE A 85 -7.43 11.41 19.47
C PHE A 85 -6.36 11.43 20.59
N GLY A 86 -5.21 12.05 20.35
CA GLY A 86 -4.08 12.12 21.28
C GLY A 86 -4.10 13.34 22.18
N THR A 87 -5.10 13.43 23.06
CA THR A 87 -5.06 13.90 24.46
C THR A 87 -6.47 14.26 24.85
N ASP A 88 -7.27 13.23 25.17
CA ASP A 88 -8.55 13.38 25.85
C ASP A 88 -8.37 13.76 27.34
N GLU A 89 -7.49 14.73 27.58
CA GLU A 89 -7.60 15.67 28.70
C GLU A 89 -7.45 17.15 28.25
N GLU A 90 -7.01 17.47 27.02
CA GLU A 90 -6.89 18.85 26.50
C GLU A 90 -7.51 19.11 25.10
N GLY A 91 -8.09 18.10 24.44
CA GLY A 91 -8.56 18.18 23.05
C GLY A 91 -9.86 18.98 22.78
N LEU A 92 -10.60 19.42 23.81
CA LEU A 92 -11.92 20.05 23.63
C LEU A 92 -11.90 21.52 23.19
N HIS A 93 -10.73 22.16 23.05
CA HIS A 93 -10.64 23.60 22.82
C HIS A 93 -10.32 24.07 21.40
N ARG A 94 -10.15 23.19 20.40
CA ARG A 94 -9.59 23.62 19.09
C ARG A 94 -10.55 23.70 17.90
N PHE A 95 -11.85 23.47 18.08
CA PHE A 95 -12.85 23.77 17.05
C PHE A 95 -13.91 24.74 17.58
N GLN A 96 -13.51 25.99 17.79
CA GLN A 96 -14.43 27.12 17.68
C GLN A 96 -14.14 27.82 16.34
N LEU A 97 -15.03 27.59 15.38
CA LEU A 97 -15.38 28.56 14.34
C LEU A 97 -16.73 29.16 14.72
#